data_AF-A0A662IFJ6-F1
#
_entry.id   AF-A0A662IFJ6-F1
#
_cell.length_a   1.000
_cell.length_b   1.000
_cell.length_c   1.000
_cell.angle_alpha   90.00
_cell.angle_beta   90.00
_cell.angle_gamma   90.00
#
_symmetry.space_group_name_H-M   'P 1'
#
loop_
_entity.id
_entity.type
_entity.pdbx_description
1 polymer ?
#
loop_
_entity_poly.entity_id
_entity_poly.type
_entity_poly.pdbx_seq_one_letter_code
_entity_poly.pdbx_strand_id
1 'polypeptide(L)'
;MKGLNVIEIEAKRRWEVVFRDGNSWQLGIYVPENESIDDVKILEKHDCPEMFYLVRGRVVLVLSSGDELEEVEMEEGKIYIVECWHNAYRPEGSPGVALVVERPSVKTEYRPISEFKR
;
A
#
# COMPACT_ATOMS: atom_id res chain seq x y z
N MET A 1 14.38 -26.72 -3.99
CA MET A 1 15.17 -26.93 -2.75
C MET A 1 14.19 -27.12 -1.61
N LYS A 2 14.40 -28.09 -0.70
CA LYS A 2 13.48 -28.28 0.44
C LYS A 2 13.46 -27.00 1.28
N GLY A 3 12.27 -26.45 1.53
CA GLY A 3 12.09 -25.19 2.28
C GLY A 3 12.13 -23.91 1.45
N LEU A 4 12.29 -23.97 0.12
CA LEU A 4 12.16 -22.82 -0.76
C LEU A 4 10.73 -22.72 -1.30
N ASN A 5 10.06 -21.61 -1.03
CA ASN A 5 8.82 -21.22 -1.69
C ASN A 5 9.12 -20.07 -2.65
N VAL A 6 8.77 -20.23 -3.92
CA VAL A 6 8.88 -19.17 -4.94
C VAL A 6 7.47 -18.66 -5.21
N ILE A 7 7.29 -17.35 -5.14
CA ILE A 7 6.01 -16.69 -5.36
C ILE A 7 6.16 -15.79 -6.58
N GLU A 8 5.35 -16.01 -7.61
CA GLU A 8 5.28 -15.12 -8.76
C GLU A 8 4.39 -13.92 -8.45
N ILE A 9 4.82 -12.73 -8.83
CA ILE A 9 4.10 -11.49 -8.55
C ILE A 9 3.08 -11.22 -9.65
N GLU A 10 1.85 -11.67 -9.41
CA GLU A 10 0.71 -11.50 -10.30
C GLU A 10 -0.18 -10.32 -9.89
N ALA A 11 -0.50 -9.43 -10.83
CA ALA A 11 -1.32 -8.24 -10.59
C ALA A 11 -2.81 -8.51 -10.89
N LYS A 12 -3.40 -9.53 -10.25
CA LYS A 12 -4.76 -10.01 -10.59
C LYS A 12 -5.89 -9.35 -9.81
N ARG A 13 -5.59 -8.79 -8.64
CA ARG A 13 -6.56 -8.19 -7.70
C ARG A 13 -5.93 -7.02 -6.97
N ARG A 14 -6.76 -6.18 -6.35
CA ARG A 14 -6.29 -5.04 -5.55
C ARG A 14 -5.33 -5.46 -4.45
N TRP A 15 -5.69 -6.47 -3.66
CA TRP A 15 -4.89 -6.94 -2.54
C TRP A 15 -4.87 -8.47 -2.48
N GLU A 16 -3.68 -9.03 -2.33
CA GLU A 16 -3.47 -10.47 -2.24
C GLU A 16 -2.40 -10.79 -1.20
N VAL A 17 -2.79 -11.42 -0.09
CA VAL A 17 -1.82 -12.03 0.83
C VAL A 17 -1.25 -13.29 0.19
N VAL A 18 0.04 -13.28 -0.14
CA VAL A 18 0.73 -14.39 -0.81
C VAL A 18 1.56 -15.23 0.15
N PHE A 19 1.90 -14.69 1.33
CA PHE A 19 2.64 -15.42 2.36
C PHE A 19 2.28 -14.90 3.74
N ARG A 20 2.34 -15.78 4.74
CA ARG A 20 2.10 -15.44 6.14
C ARG A 20 2.94 -16.33 7.05
N ASP A 21 3.65 -15.71 7.99
CA ASP A 21 4.37 -16.41 9.04
C ASP A 21 3.59 -16.29 10.37
N GLY A 22 2.64 -17.22 10.56
CA GLY A 22 1.80 -17.28 11.74
C GLY A 22 1.13 -15.93 12.05
N ASN A 23 1.47 -15.35 13.20
CA ASN A 23 1.00 -14.04 13.66
C ASN A 23 2.10 -12.97 13.68
N SER A 24 3.27 -13.26 13.11
CA SER A 24 4.44 -12.37 13.12
C SER A 24 4.31 -11.30 12.04
N TRP A 25 4.21 -11.72 10.77
CA TRP A 25 4.12 -10.83 9.61
C TRP A 25 3.45 -11.54 8.43
N GLN A 26 2.95 -10.76 7.49
CA GLN A 26 2.43 -11.25 6.21
C GLN A 26 2.97 -10.42 5.05
N LEU A 27 2.97 -11.04 3.88
CA LEU A 27 3.37 -10.47 2.62
C LEU A 27 2.17 -10.42 1.71
N GLY A 28 1.95 -9.30 1.05
CA GLY A 28 0.98 -9.24 -0.02
C GLY A 28 1.40 -8.41 -1.21
N ILE A 29 0.71 -8.69 -2.31
CA ILE A 29 0.82 -7.96 -3.57
C ILE A 29 -0.34 -6.98 -3.61
N TYR A 30 0.00 -5.70 -3.74
CA TYR A 30 -0.93 -4.60 -3.79
C TYR A 30 -0.91 -3.92 -5.16
N VAL A 31 -2.09 -3.69 -5.69
CA VAL A 31 -2.34 -3.01 -6.95
C VAL A 31 -3.41 -1.95 -6.69
N PRO A 32 -3.04 -0.66 -6.57
CA PRO A 32 -4.01 0.39 -6.28
C PRO A 32 -5.11 0.44 -7.34
N GLU A 33 -6.37 0.51 -6.90
CA GLU A 33 -7.52 0.58 -7.81
C GLU A 33 -7.75 1.98 -8.38
N ASN A 34 -7.32 3.01 -7.63
CA ASN A 34 -7.44 4.41 -8.00
C ASN A 34 -6.43 4.77 -9.09
N GLU A 35 -6.80 5.71 -9.97
CA GLU A 35 -5.94 6.18 -11.06
C GLU A 35 -5.44 7.61 -10.88
N SER A 36 -6.00 8.31 -9.88
CA SER A 36 -5.66 9.66 -9.47
C SER A 36 -6.02 9.90 -8.00
N ILE A 37 -5.54 11.00 -7.42
CA ILE A 37 -5.96 11.45 -6.08
C ILE A 37 -7.46 11.75 -5.99
N ASP A 38 -8.11 12.09 -7.11
CA ASP A 38 -9.54 12.37 -7.15
C ASP A 38 -10.41 11.13 -7.03
N ASP A 39 -9.87 9.95 -7.37
CA ASP A 39 -10.55 8.68 -7.20
C ASP A 39 -10.52 8.20 -5.74
N VAL A 40 -9.49 8.59 -4.99
CA VAL A 40 -9.34 8.23 -3.58
C VAL A 40 -10.46 8.87 -2.75
N LYS A 41 -11.28 8.05 -2.07
CA LYS A 41 -12.40 8.51 -1.24
C LYS A 41 -12.15 8.43 0.25
N ILE A 42 -11.27 7.53 0.66
CA ILE A 42 -10.96 7.24 2.06
C ILE A 42 -9.46 7.14 2.23
N LEU A 43 -8.94 7.57 3.39
CA LEU A 43 -7.64 7.15 3.87
C LEU A 43 -7.84 6.13 4.99
N GLU A 44 -6.89 5.22 5.12
CA GLU A 44 -6.83 4.25 6.21
C GLU A 44 -5.62 4.48 7.10
N LYS A 45 -5.71 4.02 8.35
CA LYS A 45 -4.59 4.05 9.28
C LYS A 45 -4.61 2.80 10.14
N HIS A 46 -3.49 2.09 10.16
CA HIS A 46 -3.30 0.91 10.99
C HIS A 46 -2.76 1.29 12.38
N ASP A 47 -3.00 0.43 13.37
CA ASP A 47 -2.39 0.49 14.70
C ASP A 47 -0.93 -0.02 14.72
N CYS A 48 -0.33 -0.17 13.54
CA CYS A 48 1.05 -0.59 13.33
C CYS A 48 1.64 -0.02 12.04
N PRO A 49 2.97 -0.03 11.90
CA PRO A 49 3.62 0.30 10.63
C PRO A 49 3.25 -0.70 9.54
N GLU A 50 3.10 -0.19 8.33
CA GLU A 50 2.99 -0.94 7.09
C GLU A 50 4.13 -0.54 6.15
N MET A 51 4.72 -1.52 5.47
CA MET A 51 5.87 -1.29 4.60
C MET A 51 5.49 -1.54 3.15
N PHE A 52 5.81 -0.61 2.26
CA PHE A 52 5.59 -0.68 0.83
C PHE A 52 6.91 -0.66 0.06
N TYR A 53 7.03 -1.51 -0.97
CA TYR A 53 8.15 -1.53 -1.92
C TYR A 53 7.61 -1.63 -3.34
N LEU A 54 8.04 -0.72 -4.21
CA LEU A 54 7.62 -0.73 -5.61
C LEU A 54 8.31 -1.88 -6.35
N VAL A 55 7.52 -2.83 -6.83
CA VAL A 55 8.03 -3.96 -7.62
C VAL A 55 8.21 -3.55 -9.08
N ARG A 56 7.24 -2.83 -9.63
CA ARG A 56 7.25 -2.31 -11.01
C ARG A 56 6.15 -1.30 -11.23
N GLY A 57 6.34 -0.45 -12.24
CA GLY A 57 5.33 0.49 -12.70
C GLY A 57 5.32 1.78 -11.87
N ARG A 58 4.15 2.37 -11.65
CA ARG A 58 4.01 3.63 -10.91
C ARG A 58 2.94 3.48 -9.83
N VAL A 59 3.28 3.90 -8.62
CA VAL A 59 2.36 4.00 -7.48
C VAL A 59 2.67 5.30 -6.78
N VAL A 60 1.64 6.10 -6.51
CA VAL A 60 1.74 7.31 -5.69
C VAL A 60 1.01 7.04 -4.39
N LEU A 61 1.72 7.18 -3.27
CA LEU A 61 1.15 7.15 -1.94
C LEU A 61 0.52 8.52 -1.64
N VAL A 62 -0.71 8.51 -1.14
CA VAL A 62 -1.39 9.69 -0.60
C VAL A 62 -1.33 9.57 0.91
N LEU A 63 -0.58 10.46 1.56
CA LEU A 63 -0.23 10.37 2.98
C LEU A 63 -0.76 11.57 3.76
N SER A 64 -1.02 11.39 5.06
CA SER A 64 -1.25 12.50 5.98
C SER A 64 -0.90 12.16 7.43
N SER A 65 -0.04 12.98 8.03
CA SER A 65 0.29 12.92 9.47
C SER A 65 -0.53 13.89 10.33
N GLY A 66 -1.40 14.70 9.70
CA GLY A 66 -2.20 15.74 10.34
C GLY A 66 -3.45 16.02 9.51
N ASP A 67 -3.65 17.29 9.14
CA ASP A 67 -4.77 17.67 8.28
C ASP A 67 -4.37 17.73 6.80
N GLU A 68 -3.08 17.85 6.46
CA GLU A 68 -2.63 18.10 5.07
C GLU A 68 -2.28 16.80 4.35
N LEU A 69 -2.63 16.72 3.07
CA LEU A 69 -2.28 15.61 2.19
C LEU A 69 -0.91 15.84 1.55
N GLU A 70 -0.15 14.76 1.41
CA GLU A 70 1.10 14.72 0.66
C GLU A 70 1.06 13.56 -0.34
N GLU A 71 1.50 13.82 -1.57
CA GLU A 71 1.65 12.81 -2.61
C GLU A 71 3.12 12.42 -2.74
N VAL A 72 3.41 11.14 -2.56
CA VAL A 72 4.76 10.59 -2.66
C VAL A 72 4.78 9.53 -3.75
N GLU A 73 5.39 9.85 -4.89
CA GLU A 73 5.63 8.86 -5.95
C GLU A 73 6.70 7.86 -5.49
N MET A 74 6.35 6.57 -5.53
CA MET A 74 7.26 5.50 -5.13
C MET A 74 8.33 5.28 -6.20
N GLU A 75 9.53 4.93 -5.76
CA GLU A 75 10.68 4.60 -6.62
C GLU A 75 11.15 3.17 -6.37
N GLU A 76 11.56 2.49 -7.44
CA GLU A 76 12.18 1.17 -7.34
C GLU A 76 13.48 1.23 -6.52
N GLY A 77 13.72 0.21 -5.70
CA GLY A 77 14.88 0.18 -4.80
C GLY A 77 14.74 1.00 -3.51
N LYS A 78 13.60 1.67 -3.29
CA LYS A 78 13.29 2.38 -2.04
C LYS A 78 12.19 1.66 -1.25
N ILE A 79 12.33 1.71 0.07
CA ILE A 79 11.37 1.16 1.03
C ILE A 79 10.64 2.32 1.70
N TYR A 80 9.32 2.22 1.77
CA TYR A 80 8.45 3.22 2.39
C TYR A 80 7.78 2.57 3.60
N ILE A 81 7.98 3.15 4.79
CA ILE A 81 7.34 2.68 6.03
C ILE A 81 6.31 3.74 6.44
N VAL A 82 5.05 3.32 6.55
CA VAL A 82 3.91 4.20 6.75
C VAL A 82 3.26 3.89 8.10
N GLU A 83 3.13 4.91 8.93
CA GLU A 83 2.46 4.86 10.25
C GLU A 83 1.31 5.89 10.34
N CYS A 84 1.07 6.62 9.25
CA CYS A 84 0.12 7.73 9.17
C CYS A 84 -1.12 7.35 8.33
N TRP A 85 -2.05 8.28 8.13
CA TRP A 85 -3.18 8.07 7.23
C TRP A 85 -2.65 7.90 5.82
N HIS A 86 -3.14 6.89 5.10
CA HIS A 86 -2.66 6.64 3.76
C HIS A 86 -3.69 6.00 2.84
N ASN A 87 -3.45 6.14 1.54
CA ASN A 87 -3.99 5.35 0.45
C ASN A 87 -2.99 5.42 -0.71
N ALA A 88 -3.30 4.85 -1.86
CA ALA A 88 -2.48 4.97 -3.04
C ALA A 88 -3.31 4.99 -4.32
N TYR A 89 -2.68 5.45 -5.40
CA TYR A 89 -3.22 5.36 -6.76
C TYR A 89 -2.11 5.04 -7.76
N ARG A 90 -2.50 4.60 -8.96
CA ARG A 90 -1.61 4.40 -10.11
C ARG A 90 -1.88 5.49 -11.14
N PRO A 91 -0.99 6.48 -11.31
CA PRO A 91 -1.28 7.66 -12.11
C PRO A 91 -1.70 7.26 -13.53
N GLU A 92 -2.82 7.80 -13.99
CA GLU A 92 -3.33 7.67 -15.36
C GLU A 92 -3.58 6.21 -15.79
N GLY A 93 -3.95 5.33 -14.84
CA GLY A 93 -4.20 3.92 -15.13
C GLY A 93 -2.94 3.14 -15.50
N SER A 94 -1.75 3.70 -15.24
CA SER A 94 -0.49 3.01 -15.48
C SER A 94 -0.39 1.69 -14.69
N PRO A 95 0.40 0.71 -15.17
CA PRO A 95 0.72 -0.45 -14.35
C PRO A 95 1.39 0.01 -13.05
N GLY A 96 1.07 -0.65 -11.95
CA GLY A 96 1.64 -0.34 -10.64
C GLY A 96 1.44 -1.52 -9.70
N VAL A 97 2.53 -2.05 -9.18
CA VAL A 97 2.52 -3.22 -8.29
C VAL A 97 3.48 -2.95 -7.14
N ALA A 98 2.94 -2.97 -5.93
CA ALA A 98 3.72 -2.86 -4.71
C ALA A 98 3.72 -4.19 -3.95
N LEU A 99 4.85 -4.48 -3.32
CA LEU A 99 4.96 -5.48 -2.27
C LEU A 99 4.67 -4.80 -0.94
N VAL A 100 3.83 -5.42 -0.14
CA VAL A 100 3.46 -4.90 1.18
C VAL A 100 3.83 -5.91 2.25
N VAL A 101 4.43 -5.41 3.33
CA VAL A 101 4.71 -6.18 4.55
C VAL A 101 4.02 -5.52 5.72
N GLU A 102 3.19 -6.29 6.42
CA GLU A 102 2.44 -5.82 7.58
C GLU A 102 2.25 -6.92 8.62
N ARG A 103 1.71 -6.56 9.79
CA ARG A 103 1.29 -7.56 10.78
C ARG A 103 0.04 -8.29 10.27
N PRO A 104 -0.18 -9.56 10.61
CA PRO A 104 -1.35 -10.28 10.10
C PRO A 104 -2.68 -9.93 10.77
N SER A 105 -2.64 -9.20 11.89
CA SER A 105 -3.80 -8.70 12.62
C SER A 105 -3.57 -7.23 12.91
N VAL A 106 -4.19 -6.37 12.10
CA VAL A 106 -4.15 -4.92 12.24
C VAL A 106 -5.54 -4.41 12.60
N LYS A 107 -5.61 -3.38 13.43
CA LYS A 107 -6.82 -2.57 13.54
C LYS A 107 -6.70 -1.41 12.58
N THR A 108 -7.72 -1.23 11.75
CA THR A 108 -7.75 -0.18 10.75
C THR A 108 -8.84 0.82 11.08
N GLU A 109 -8.46 2.09 11.15
CA GLU A 109 -9.39 3.22 11.14
C GLU A 109 -9.51 3.76 9.71
N TYR A 110 -10.68 4.32 9.39
CA TYR A 110 -10.97 4.89 8.08
C TYR A 110 -11.51 6.30 8.24
N ARG A 111 -11.07 7.23 7.38
CA ARG A 111 -11.61 8.59 7.29
C ARG A 111 -11.85 9.00 5.84
N PRO A 112 -12.92 9.75 5.54
CA PRO A 112 -13.11 10.38 4.23
C PRO A 112 -11.94 11.29 3.87
N ILE A 113 -11.48 11.26 2.62
CA ILE A 113 -10.40 12.16 2.16
C ILE A 113 -10.80 13.64 2.28
N SER A 114 -12.10 13.94 2.24
CA SER A 114 -12.63 15.30 2.34
C SER A 114 -12.41 15.96 3.71
N GLU A 115 -12.02 15.19 4.72
CA GLU A 115 -11.63 15.72 6.03
C GLU A 115 -10.19 16.28 6.03
N PHE A 116 -9.41 16.02 4.99
CA PHE A 116 -8.03 16.46 4.85
C PHE A 116 -7.93 17.63 3.85
N LYS A 117 -7.04 18.57 4.14
CA LYS A 117 -6.66 19.70 3.29
C LYS A 117 -5.71 19.21 2.21
N ARG A 118 -6.04 19.54 0.96
CA ARG A 118 -5.16 19.37 -0.21
C ARG A 118 -4.25 20.58 -0.37
#